data_AF-X1IMJ8-F1
#
_entry.id   AF-X1IMJ8-F1
#
_cell.length_a   1.000
_cell.length_b   1.000
_cell.length_c   1.000
_cell.angle_alpha   90.00
_cell.angle_beta   90.00
_cell.angle_gamma   90.00
#
_symmetry.space_group_name_H-M   'P 1'
#
loop_
_entity.id
_entity.type
_entity.pdbx_description
1 polymer ?
#
loop_
_entity_poly.entity_id
_entity_poly.type
_entity_poly.pdbx_seq_one_letter_code
_entity_poly.pdbx_strand_id
1 'polypeptide(L)' 'MNPDIGVLNYLLGILKLGEMGWLAMPQTALMSIVFIDVWTFTPFVALIMLASLQNIPKTQVEAAKIDGASDWAVFFSITL' A
#
# COMPACT_ATOMS: atom_id res chain seq x y z
N MET A 1 -5.96 -21.33 20.97
CA MET A 1 -5.74 -19.86 20.92
C MET A 1 -7.10 -19.25 20.59
N ASN A 2 -7.73 -18.58 21.57
CA ASN A 2 -9.10 -18.08 21.41
C ASN A 2 -9.17 -17.04 20.28
N PRO A 3 -10.01 -17.23 19.25
CA PRO A 3 -10.25 -16.25 18.18
C PRO A 3 -10.97 -14.97 18.67
N ASP A 4 -11.35 -14.93 19.95
CA ASP A 4 -12.28 -13.95 20.54
C ASP A 4 -11.62 -12.63 21.00
N ILE A 5 -10.29 -12.48 20.89
CA ILE A 5 -9.57 -11.33 21.50
C ILE A 5 -8.75 -10.54 20.46
N GLY A 6 -9.36 -10.20 19.33
CA GLY A 6 -8.78 -9.30 18.32
C GLY A 6 -9.53 -7.98 18.24
N VAL A 7 -8.82 -6.84 18.19
CA VAL A 7 -9.42 -5.50 17.97
C VAL A 7 -10.33 -5.49 16.73
N LEU A 8 -9.97 -6.25 15.69
CA LEU A 8 -10.77 -6.40 14.48
C LEU A 8 -12.12 -7.11 14.75
N ASN A 9 -12.14 -8.21 15.52
CA ASN A 9 -13.38 -8.90 15.86
C ASN A 9 -14.23 -8.08 16.84
N TYR A 10 -13.61 -7.30 17.73
CA TYR A 10 -14.33 -6.34 18.57
C TYR A 10 -15.07 -5.27 17.74
N LEU A 11 -14.42 -4.70 16.73
CA LEU A 11 -15.03 -3.72 15.82
C LEU A 11 -16.17 -4.35 15.00
N LEU A 12 -16.00 -5.59 14.51
CA LEU A 12 -17.07 -6.31 13.82
C LEU A 12 -18.26 -6.61 14.74
N GLY A 13 -17.99 -6.90 16.02
CA GLY A 13 -19.01 -7.07 17.06
C GLY A 13 -19.85 -5.81 17.28
N ILE A 14 -19.22 -4.63 17.31
CA ILE A 14 -19.94 -3.33 17.36
C ILE A 14 -20.85 -3.16 16.14
N LEU A 15 -20.38 -3.59 14.97
CA LEU A 15 -21.14 -3.52 13.72
C LEU A 15 -22.16 -4.67 13.55
N LYS A 16 -22.27 -5.58 14.52
CA LYS A 16 -23.12 -6.79 14.49
C LYS A 16 -22.86 -7.69 13.27
N LEU A 17 -21.64 -7.68 12.74
CA LEU A 17 -21.23 -8.47 11.58
C LEU A 17 -20.71 -9.87 11.96
N GLY A 18 -20.69 -10.20 13.26
CA GLY A 18 -20.18 -11.47 13.77
C GLY A 18 -18.65 -11.50 13.88
N GLU A 19 -18.11 -12.62 14.33
CA GLU A 19 -16.66 -12.82 14.48
C GLU A 19 -16.09 -13.49 13.23
N MET A 20 -14.92 -13.03 12.77
CA MET A 20 -14.24 -13.60 11.62
C MET A 20 -12.95 -14.30 12.06
N GLY A 21 -12.73 -15.53 11.57
CA GLY A 21 -11.54 -16.32 11.84
C GLY A 21 -10.34 -15.91 10.98
N TRP A 22 -9.87 -14.66 11.11
CA TRP A 22 -8.85 -14.03 10.24
C TRP A 22 -7.67 -14.94 9.88
N LEU A 23 -7.06 -15.58 10.88
CA LEU A 23 -5.93 -16.51 10.71
C LEU A 23 -6.32 -17.98 10.88
N ALA A 24 -7.56 -18.26 11.27
CA ALA A 24 -8.03 -19.59 11.62
C ALA A 24 -8.66 -20.33 10.42
N MET A 25 -9.20 -19.59 9.45
CA MET A 25 -9.80 -20.17 8.23
C MET A 25 -8.81 -20.10 7.07
N PRO A 26 -8.58 -21.20 6.33
CA PRO A 26 -7.66 -21.20 5.18
C PRO A 26 -7.97 -20.13 4.12
N GLN A 27 -9.25 -19.78 3.95
CA GLN A 27 -9.70 -18.80 2.96
C GLN A 27 -9.34 -17.36 3.34
N THR A 28 -9.31 -17.02 4.63
CA THR A 28 -9.00 -15.67 5.12
C THR A 28 -7.55 -15.52 5.54
N ALA A 29 -6.90 -16.60 5.97
CA ALA A 29 -5.54 -16.59 6.50
C ALA A 29 -4.52 -16.05 5.50
N LEU A 30 -4.58 -16.51 4.24
CA LEU A 30 -3.65 -16.04 3.21
C LEU A 30 -3.80 -14.53 2.97
N MET A 31 -5.04 -14.04 2.83
CA MET A 31 -5.32 -12.63 2.60
C MET A 31 -4.91 -11.76 3.79
N SER A 32 -5.17 -12.22 5.02
CA SER A 32 -4.74 -11.52 6.24
C SER A 32 -3.22 -11.43 6.35
N ILE A 33 -2.50 -12.50 6.02
CA ILE A 33 -1.03 -12.49 6.02
C ILE A 33 -0.49 -11.53 4.95
N VAL A 34 -1.00 -11.62 3.72
CA VAL A 34 -0.58 -10.71 2.63
C VAL A 34 -0.84 -9.25 3.01
N PHE A 35 -1.98 -8.95 3.62
CA PHE A 35 -2.30 -7.59 4.05
C PHE A 35 -1.32 -7.06 5.10
N ILE A 36 -1.00 -7.88 6.12
CA ILE A 36 -0.02 -7.52 7.16
C ILE A 36 1.36 -7.31 6.55
N ASP A 37 1.77 -8.20 5.65
CA ASP A 37 3.07 -8.14 4.98
C ASP A 37 3.20 -6.85 4.14
N VAL A 38 2.22 -6.59 3.27
CA VAL A 38 2.16 -5.37 2.47
C VAL A 38 2.16 -4.12 3.35
N TRP A 39 1.33 -4.08 4.41
CA TRP A 39 1.29 -2.94 5.32
C TRP A 39 2.64 -2.70 6.03
N THR A 40 3.34 -3.77 6.37
CA THR A 40 4.63 -3.69 7.08
C THR A 40 5.74 -3.17 6.18
N PHE A 41 5.81 -3.63 4.92
CA PHE A 41 6.88 -3.25 4.00
C PHE A 41 6.60 -1.96 3.21
N THR A 42 5.33 -1.58 3.02
CA THR A 42 4.97 -0.39 2.22
C THR A 42 5.67 0.90 2.69
N PRO A 43 5.74 1.24 3.99
CA PRO A 43 6.43 2.45 4.43
C PRO A 43 7.92 2.47 4.07
N PHE A 44 8.58 1.31 4.18
CA PHE A 44 10.00 1.18 3.83
C PHE A 44 10.22 1.37 2.33
N VAL A 45 9.43 0.70 1.49
CA VAL A 45 9.50 0.85 0.03
C VAL A 45 9.20 2.30 -0.38
N ALA A 46 8.20 2.93 0.25
CA ALA A 46 7.86 4.34 -0.02
C ALA A 46 9.01 5.29 0.28
N LEU A 47 9.77 5.06 1.35
CA LEU A 47 10.96 5.87 1.67
C LEU A 47 12.08 5.67 0.65
N ILE A 48 12.31 4.44 0.18
CA ILE A 48 13.28 4.17 -0.88
C ILE A 48 12.88 4.87 -2.18
N MET A 49 11.61 4.73 -2.58
CA MET A 49 11.08 5.43 -3.76
C MET A 49 11.21 6.94 -3.61
N LEU A 50 10.89 7.51 -2.45
CA LEU A 50 11.05 8.95 -2.23
C LEU A 50 12.52 9.38 -2.38
N ALA A 51 13.46 8.61 -1.85
CA ALA A 51 14.88 8.89 -2.00
C ALA A 51 15.33 8.81 -3.47
N SER A 52 14.84 7.84 -4.25
CA SER A 52 15.16 7.76 -5.67
C SER A 52 14.55 8.91 -6.48
N LEU A 53 13.31 9.32 -6.16
CA LEU A 53 12.63 10.43 -6.83
C LEU A 53 13.33 11.77 -6.60
N GLN A 54 13.95 11.97 -5.43
CA GLN A 54 14.73 13.17 -5.14
C GLN A 54 15.98 13.32 -6.03
N ASN A 55 16.46 12.22 -6.64
CA ASN A 55 17.60 12.25 -7.57
C ASN A 55 17.21 12.63 -9.00
N ILE A 56 15.92 12.65 -9.36
CA ILE A 56 15.47 13.02 -10.70
C ILE A 56 15.73 14.52 -10.93
N PRO A 57 16.52 14.91 -11.93
CA PRO A 57 16.77 16.33 -12.21
C PRO A 57 15.47 17.03 -12.62
N LYS A 58 15.11 18.10 -11.92
CA LYS A 58 13.90 18.91 -12.22
C LYS A 58 13.86 19.39 -13.67
N THR A 59 15.01 19.64 -14.26
CA THR A 59 15.16 20.09 -15.64
C THR A 59 14.59 19.11 -16.66
N GLN A 60 14.65 17.79 -16.41
CA GLN A 60 14.06 16.79 -17.32
C GLN A 60 12.53 16.84 -17.30
N VAL A 61 11.95 17.02 -16.12
CA VAL A 61 10.50 17.16 -15.95
C VAL A 61 10.01 18.48 -16.54
N GLU A 62 10.73 19.58 -16.32
CA GLU A 62 10.42 20.89 -16.90
C GLU A 62 10.52 20.87 -18.42
N ALA A 63 11.56 20.24 -18.99
CA ALA A 63 11.69 20.07 -20.44
C ALA A 63 10.51 19.27 -21.02
N ALA A 64 10.14 18.15 -20.41
CA ALA A 64 8.99 17.36 -20.86
C ALA A 64 7.67 18.16 -20.80
N LYS A 65 7.49 19.02 -19.79
CA LYS A 65 6.32 19.91 -19.71
C LYS A 65 6.33 20.99 -20.78
N ILE A 66 7.50 21.55 -21.11
CA ILE A 66 7.65 22.49 -22.24
C ILE A 66 7.30 21.81 -23.57
N ASP A 67 7.68 20.53 -23.72
CA ASP A 67 7.35 19.70 -24.89
C ASP A 67 5.88 19.23 -24.92
N GLY A 68 5.06 19.62 -23.93
CA GLY A 68 3.62 19.32 -23.89
C GLY A 68 3.26 17.95 -23.33
N ALA A 69 4.17 17.27 -22.64
CA ALA A 69 3.88 15.99 -21.98
C ALA A 69 2.87 16.17 -20.83
N SER A 70 1.88 15.28 -20.76
CA SER A 70 0.93 15.21 -19.65
C SER A 70 1.60 14.63 -18.39
N ASP A 71 1.05 14.88 -17.20
CA ASP A 71 1.62 14.35 -15.95
C ASP A 71 1.67 12.81 -15.93
N TRP A 72 0.75 12.13 -16.63
CA TRP A 72 0.80 10.67 -16.80
C TRP A 72 1.97 10.24 -17.68
N ALA A 73 2.21 10.95 -18.79
CA ALA A 73 3.36 10.68 -19.65
C ALA A 73 4.69 10.90 -18.92
N VAL A 74 4.78 11.97 -18.12
CA VAL A 74 5.94 12.25 -17.26
C VAL A 74 6.13 11.12 -16.23
N PHE A 75 5.05 10.64 -15.59
CA PHE A 75 5.15 9.55 -14.62
C PHE A 75 5.71 8.26 -15.25
N PHE A 76 5.17 7.81 -16.37
CA PHE A 76 5.60 6.54 -16.99
C PHE A 76 6.93 6.60 -17.76
N SER A 77 7.38 7.80 -18.17
CA SER A 77 8.57 7.94 -19.04
C SER A 77 9.80 8.48 -18.32
N ILE A 78 9.62 9.12 -17.16
CA ILE A 78 10.70 9.77 -16.40
C ILE A 78 10.76 9.22 -14.96
N THR A 79 9.60 8.98 -14.35
CA THR A 79 9.50 8.61 -12.93
C THR A 79 9.54 7.10 -12.68
N LEU A 80 8.89 6.31 -13.54
CA LEU A 80 8.82 4.84 -13.47
C LEU A 80 9.80 4.18 -14.44
#